data_AF-A0A1H2CR85-F1
#
_entry.id   AF-A0A1H2CR85-F1
#
_cell.length_a   1.000
_cell.length_b   1.000
_cell.length_c   1.000
_cell.angle_alpha   90.00
_cell.angle_beta   90.00
_cell.angle_gamma   90.00
#
_symmetry.space_group_name_H-M   'P 1'
#
loop_
_entity.id
_entity.type
_entity.pdbx_description
1 polymer ?
#
loop_
_entity_poly.entity_id
_entity_poly.type
_entity_poly.pdbx_seq_one_letter_code
_entity_poly.pdbx_strand_id
1 'polypeptide(L)'
;MDAGLKRALEAKVYAGERLTREDGVALFASDDLAWLGRLAHHKRTEANGDRVTFGGETTGRAEMSYEPGDDPQQRVDHVLSLRERQDETGEFTAFAPLSPSGPADSLKTFAVSRLLFDNVPHVTCAWTVHGLSVSQLALNFGADDLAGPVTTEKPEDLVGPVAEKHDDLLHLIWDAGFRPVERDARYQVIREYEKASSLAERRSEPQKIWA
;
A
#
# COMPACT_ATOMS: atom_id res chain seq x y z
N MET A 1 22.67 -6.07 5.43
CA MET A 1 22.56 -7.27 4.56
C MET A 1 23.66 -7.27 3.52
N ASP A 2 24.35 -8.38 3.30
CA ASP A 2 25.37 -8.49 2.25
C ASP A 2 24.76 -8.61 0.84
N ALA A 3 25.59 -8.41 -0.19
CA ALA A 3 25.17 -8.42 -1.58
C ALA A 3 24.79 -9.82 -2.12
N GLY A 4 25.25 -10.90 -1.49
CA GLY A 4 24.86 -12.27 -1.85
C GLY A 4 23.42 -12.54 -1.45
N LEU A 5 23.07 -12.23 -0.20
CA LEU A 5 21.71 -12.39 0.32
C LEU A 5 20.70 -11.51 -0.42
N LYS A 6 21.04 -10.24 -0.73
CA LYS A 6 20.18 -9.38 -1.57
C LYS A 6 19.85 -10.02 -2.91
N ARG A 7 20.86 -10.52 -3.63
CA ARG A 7 20.67 -11.17 -4.94
C ARG A 7 19.84 -12.44 -4.85
N ALA A 8 20.00 -13.22 -3.78
CA ALA A 8 19.19 -14.41 -3.54
C ALA A 8 17.72 -14.05 -3.33
N LEU A 9 17.43 -13.02 -2.52
CA LEU A 9 16.06 -12.53 -2.30
C LEU A 9 15.45 -11.94 -3.58
N GLU A 10 16.21 -11.17 -4.36
CA GLU A 10 15.76 -10.68 -5.66
C GLU A 10 15.36 -11.84 -6.59
N ALA A 11 16.22 -12.86 -6.70
CA ALA A 11 15.96 -14.02 -7.53
C ALA A 11 14.67 -14.74 -7.11
N LYS A 12 14.46 -14.98 -5.81
CA LYS A 12 13.23 -15.57 -5.28
C LYS A 12 12.00 -14.73 -5.65
N VAL A 13 12.05 -13.42 -5.42
CA VAL A 13 10.94 -12.50 -5.70
C VAL A 13 10.57 -12.53 -7.19
N TYR A 14 11.56 -12.40 -8.08
CA TYR A 14 11.31 -12.41 -9.54
C TYR A 14 10.91 -13.79 -10.07
N ALA A 15 11.32 -14.87 -9.41
CA ALA A 15 10.88 -16.23 -9.73
C ALA A 15 9.46 -16.54 -9.20
N GLY A 16 8.88 -15.66 -8.37
CA GLY A 16 7.60 -15.91 -7.73
C GLY A 16 7.65 -16.94 -6.59
N GLU A 17 8.83 -17.17 -6.03
CA GLU A 17 9.00 -18.08 -4.90
C GLU A 17 8.40 -17.46 -3.62
N ARG A 18 7.70 -18.30 -2.86
CA ARG A 18 7.10 -17.91 -1.59
C ARG A 18 8.20 -17.71 -0.55
N LEU A 19 8.28 -16.50 0.00
CA LEU A 19 9.31 -16.11 0.95
C LEU A 19 9.10 -16.75 2.32
N THR A 20 10.21 -17.13 2.96
CA THR A 20 10.23 -17.73 4.31
C THR A 20 10.25 -16.68 5.41
N ARG A 21 10.20 -17.14 6.67
CA ARG A 21 10.42 -16.30 7.85
C ARG A 21 11.79 -15.64 7.83
N GLU A 22 12.85 -16.39 7.53
CA GLU A 22 14.21 -15.85 7.45
C GLU A 22 14.32 -14.76 6.38
N ASP A 23 13.68 -14.97 5.22
CA ASP A 23 13.61 -13.97 4.16
C ASP A 23 12.93 -12.69 4.66
N GLY A 24 11.77 -12.80 5.35
CA GLY A 24 11.07 -11.66 5.93
C GLY A 24 11.88 -10.87 6.96
N VAL A 25 12.56 -11.58 7.87
CA VAL A 25 13.44 -10.97 8.87
C VAL A 25 14.61 -10.26 8.19
N ALA A 26 15.21 -10.89 7.18
CA ALA A 26 16.28 -10.27 6.40
C ALA A 26 15.80 -8.99 5.69
N LEU A 27 14.63 -9.01 5.07
CA LEU A 27 14.06 -7.84 4.40
C LEU A 27 13.86 -6.67 5.37
N PHE A 28 13.32 -6.89 6.57
CA PHE A 28 13.17 -5.84 7.58
C PHE A 28 14.52 -5.29 8.06
N ALA A 29 15.54 -6.14 8.16
CA ALA A 29 16.91 -5.75 8.50
C ALA A 29 17.65 -4.99 7.38
N SER A 30 17.03 -4.77 6.22
CA SER A 30 17.61 -3.95 5.16
C SER A 30 17.41 -2.45 5.42
N ASP A 31 18.48 -1.67 5.29
CA ASP A 31 18.42 -0.20 5.28
C ASP A 31 18.25 0.39 3.88
N ASP A 32 18.23 -0.46 2.85
CA ASP A 32 18.05 -0.05 1.46
C ASP A 32 16.56 0.00 1.10
N LEU A 33 15.93 1.10 1.51
CA LEU A 33 14.51 1.33 1.29
C LEU A 33 14.16 1.42 -0.20
N ALA A 34 15.04 1.99 -1.02
CA ALA A 34 14.83 2.07 -2.46
C ALA A 34 14.79 0.68 -3.11
N TRP A 35 15.68 -0.23 -2.69
CA TRP A 35 15.67 -1.62 -3.14
C TRP A 35 14.41 -2.37 -2.70
N LEU A 36 14.01 -2.26 -1.42
CA LEU A 36 12.77 -2.85 -0.93
C LEU A 36 11.54 -2.34 -1.70
N GLY A 37 11.46 -1.03 -1.90
CA GLY A 37 10.39 -0.39 -2.66
C GLY A 37 10.29 -0.93 -4.09
N ARG A 38 11.43 -1.09 -4.79
CA ARG A 38 11.44 -1.68 -6.15
C ARG A 38 10.86 -3.09 -6.18
N LEU A 39 11.25 -3.95 -5.24
CA LEU A 39 10.76 -5.33 -5.17
C LEU A 39 9.27 -5.39 -4.84
N ALA A 40 8.83 -4.61 -3.86
CA ALA A 40 7.43 -4.55 -3.47
C ALA A 40 6.56 -3.95 -4.58
N HIS A 41 7.03 -2.89 -5.26
CA HIS A 41 6.37 -2.30 -6.41
C HIS A 41 6.22 -3.28 -7.57
N HIS A 42 7.26 -4.10 -7.83
CA HIS A 42 7.19 -5.17 -8.83
C HIS A 42 6.07 -6.16 -8.48
N LYS A 43 6.03 -6.68 -7.25
CA LYS A 43 4.97 -7.61 -6.81
C LYS A 43 3.57 -7.00 -6.82
N ARG A 44 3.44 -5.75 -6.40
CA ARG A 44 2.18 -5.01 -6.45
C ARG A 44 1.69 -4.79 -7.89
N THR A 45 2.60 -4.50 -8.82
CA THR A 45 2.26 -4.31 -10.24
C THR A 45 1.94 -5.64 -10.93
N GLU A 46 2.62 -6.72 -10.56
CA GLU A 46 2.28 -8.09 -10.99
C GLU A 46 0.85 -8.47 -10.55
N ALA A 47 0.48 -8.14 -9.30
CA ALA A 47 -0.84 -8.46 -8.77
C ALA A 47 -1.96 -7.56 -9.32
N ASN A 48 -1.75 -6.24 -9.41
CA ASN A 48 -2.82 -5.26 -9.61
C ASN A 48 -2.62 -4.32 -10.81
N GLY A 49 -1.63 -4.57 -11.67
CA GLY A 49 -1.35 -3.74 -12.83
C GLY A 49 -0.99 -2.31 -12.42
N ASP A 50 -1.54 -1.30 -13.08
CA ASP A 50 -1.39 0.11 -12.67
C ASP A 50 -2.59 0.65 -11.87
N ARG A 51 -3.51 -0.21 -11.45
CA ARG A 51 -4.73 0.17 -10.73
C ARG A 51 -4.43 0.40 -9.25
N VAL A 52 -4.98 1.47 -8.67
CA VAL A 52 -5.04 1.69 -7.22
C VAL A 52 -6.50 1.84 -6.84
N THR A 53 -6.96 1.02 -5.91
CA THR A 53 -8.32 1.15 -5.39
C THR A 53 -8.40 2.20 -4.29
N PHE A 54 -9.54 2.86 -4.17
CA PHE A 54 -9.83 3.70 -3.02
C PHE A 54 -11.29 3.61 -2.61
N GLY A 55 -11.56 3.77 -1.32
CA GLY A 55 -12.91 3.76 -0.78
C GLY A 55 -12.94 3.72 0.74
N GLY A 56 -14.14 3.48 1.28
CA GLY A 56 -14.36 3.33 2.72
C GLY A 56 -13.86 1.99 3.29
N GLU A 57 -14.50 1.59 4.38
CA GLU A 57 -14.24 0.32 5.07
C GLU A 57 -14.34 -0.89 4.13
N THR A 58 -13.65 -1.97 4.49
CA THR A 58 -13.48 -3.17 3.68
C THR A 58 -13.91 -4.40 4.47
N THR A 59 -14.68 -5.28 3.83
CA THR A 59 -15.07 -6.58 4.38
C THR A 59 -13.97 -7.60 4.13
N GLY A 60 -13.60 -8.38 5.16
CA GLY A 60 -12.56 -9.40 5.04
C GLY A 60 -11.14 -8.83 5.09
N ARG A 61 -10.94 -7.68 5.74
CA ARG A 61 -9.60 -7.11 5.95
C ARG A 61 -8.94 -7.76 7.17
N ALA A 62 -7.74 -8.30 7.00
CA ALA A 62 -6.83 -8.63 8.08
C ALA A 62 -6.02 -7.40 8.49
N GLU A 63 -5.70 -7.27 9.77
CA GLU A 63 -5.00 -6.10 10.30
C GLU A 63 -3.84 -6.52 11.19
N MET A 64 -2.74 -5.78 11.12
CA MET A 64 -1.61 -5.90 12.04
C MET A 64 -1.31 -4.53 12.61
N SER A 65 -1.61 -4.33 13.89
CA SER A 65 -1.13 -3.17 14.64
C SER A 65 0.32 -3.39 15.07
N TYR A 66 1.11 -2.33 15.02
CA TYR A 66 2.50 -2.32 15.50
C TYR A 66 2.88 -0.92 15.98
N GLU A 67 3.95 -0.82 16.77
CA GLU A 67 4.45 0.42 17.33
C GLU A 67 5.89 0.71 16.87
N PRO A 68 6.32 1.98 16.91
CA PRO A 68 7.72 2.34 16.70
C PRO A 68 8.63 1.63 17.71
N GLY A 69 9.61 0.88 17.21
CA GLY A 69 10.57 0.13 18.04
C GLY A 69 10.16 -1.31 18.36
N ASP A 70 8.98 -1.76 17.94
CA ASP A 70 8.62 -3.18 17.99
C ASP A 70 9.66 -4.06 17.28
N ASP A 71 9.85 -5.27 17.78
CA ASP A 71 10.72 -6.26 17.15
C ASP A 71 10.18 -6.60 15.74
N PRO A 72 10.94 -6.35 14.67
CA PRO A 72 10.51 -6.68 13.32
C PRO A 72 10.18 -8.16 13.13
N GLN A 73 10.77 -9.06 13.92
CA GLN A 73 10.44 -10.49 13.87
C GLN A 73 8.98 -10.74 14.25
N GLN A 74 8.43 -10.02 15.22
CA GLN A 74 7.02 -10.15 15.61
C GLN A 74 6.08 -9.71 14.48
N ARG A 75 6.47 -8.67 13.71
CA ARG A 75 5.73 -8.23 12.53
C ARG A 75 5.75 -9.29 11.43
N VAL A 76 6.91 -9.93 11.20
CA VAL A 76 7.03 -11.06 10.25
C VAL A 76 6.15 -12.22 10.70
N ASP A 77 6.23 -12.61 11.97
CA ASP A 77 5.47 -13.73 12.51
C ASP A 77 3.96 -13.51 12.42
N HIS A 78 3.50 -12.28 12.67
CA HIS A 78 2.09 -11.92 12.51
C HIS A 78 1.65 -12.02 11.04
N VAL A 79 2.42 -11.43 10.11
CA VAL A 79 2.14 -11.51 8.67
C VAL A 79 2.07 -12.97 8.20
N LEU A 80 3.03 -13.81 8.62
CA LEU A 80 3.05 -15.23 8.26
C LEU A 80 1.87 -16.00 8.84
N SER A 81 1.48 -15.73 10.09
CA SER A 81 0.29 -16.36 10.69
C SER A 81 -0.99 -16.01 9.92
N LEU A 82 -1.15 -14.75 9.51
CA LEU A 82 -2.28 -14.35 8.66
C LEU A 82 -2.21 -15.00 7.28
N ARG A 83 -1.01 -15.13 6.71
CA ARG A 83 -0.78 -15.79 5.42
C ARG A 83 -1.15 -17.27 5.45
N GLU A 84 -0.80 -17.98 6.52
CA GLU A 84 -1.17 -19.38 6.75
C GLU A 84 -2.68 -19.53 6.90
N ARG A 85 -3.30 -18.67 7.73
CA ARG A 85 -4.77 -18.66 7.85
C ARG A 85 -5.45 -18.39 6.51
N GLN A 86 -4.88 -17.53 5.68
CA GLN A 86 -5.40 -17.27 4.33
C GLN A 86 -5.29 -18.49 3.41
N ASP A 87 -4.22 -19.31 3.53
CA ASP A 87 -4.14 -20.58 2.77
C ASP A 87 -5.27 -21.55 3.18
N GLU A 88 -5.68 -21.52 4.45
CA GLU A 88 -6.72 -22.40 4.99
C GLU A 88 -8.14 -21.92 4.65
N THR A 89 -8.41 -20.62 4.76
CA THR A 89 -9.79 -20.08 4.70
C THR A 89 -10.09 -19.30 3.42
N GLY A 90 -9.09 -18.65 2.82
CA GLY A 90 -9.26 -17.75 1.69
C GLY A 90 -10.14 -16.52 1.98
N GLU A 91 -10.37 -16.18 3.25
CA GLU A 91 -11.37 -15.18 3.64
C GLU A 91 -10.88 -13.73 3.52
N PHE A 92 -9.56 -13.52 3.49
CA PHE A 92 -8.99 -12.19 3.44
C PHE A 92 -9.02 -11.63 2.01
N THR A 93 -9.63 -10.46 1.89
CA THR A 93 -9.60 -9.65 0.66
C THR A 93 -8.45 -8.65 0.69
N ALA A 94 -8.03 -8.26 1.89
CA ALA A 94 -7.01 -7.23 2.09
C ALA A 94 -6.25 -7.40 3.39
N PHE A 95 -5.07 -6.79 3.46
CA PHE A 95 -4.26 -6.65 4.66
C PHE A 95 -3.91 -5.18 4.91
N ALA A 96 -4.06 -4.71 6.15
CA ALA A 96 -3.65 -3.37 6.56
C ALA A 96 -2.65 -3.41 7.74
N PRO A 97 -1.40 -2.96 7.54
CA PRO A 97 -0.50 -2.65 8.64
C PRO A 97 -0.86 -1.28 9.24
N LEU A 98 -1.07 -1.20 10.56
CA LEU A 98 -1.57 -0.02 11.25
C LEU A 98 -0.60 0.45 12.33
N SER A 99 0.01 1.61 12.14
CA SER A 99 0.87 2.24 13.13
C SER A 99 1.02 3.74 12.84
N PRO A 100 1.04 4.61 13.85
CA PRO A 100 1.49 6.00 13.69
C PRO A 100 3.03 6.09 13.59
N SER A 101 3.69 5.13 12.93
CA SER A 101 5.14 5.07 12.77
C SER A 101 5.66 6.13 11.79
N GLY A 102 6.95 6.45 11.90
CA GLY A 102 7.59 7.38 10.97
C GLY A 102 7.59 6.86 9.52
N PRO A 103 7.66 7.74 8.50
CA PRO A 103 7.51 7.36 7.09
C PRO A 103 8.39 6.19 6.64
N ALA A 104 9.66 6.15 7.05
CA ALA A 104 10.58 5.09 6.63
C ALA A 104 10.17 3.70 7.16
N ASP A 105 9.68 3.62 8.40
CA ASP A 105 9.24 2.35 9.01
C ASP A 105 7.90 1.89 8.42
N SER A 106 6.97 2.82 8.17
CA SER A 106 5.71 2.51 7.47
C SER A 106 5.98 1.97 6.07
N LEU A 107 6.79 2.66 5.25
CA LEU A 107 7.11 2.24 3.89
C LEU A 107 7.84 0.90 3.85
N LYS A 108 8.76 0.66 4.79
CA LYS A 108 9.42 -0.64 4.95
C LYS A 108 8.39 -1.73 5.29
N THR A 109 7.46 -1.46 6.21
CA THR A 109 6.42 -2.41 6.61
C THR A 109 5.50 -2.75 5.44
N PHE A 110 5.01 -1.76 4.67
CA PHE A 110 4.24 -2.01 3.45
C PHE A 110 5.01 -2.90 2.46
N ALA A 111 6.30 -2.60 2.23
CA ALA A 111 7.11 -3.34 1.28
C ALA A 111 7.30 -4.79 1.70
N VAL A 112 7.68 -5.04 2.96
CA VAL A 112 7.86 -6.40 3.44
C VAL A 112 6.54 -7.16 3.49
N SER A 113 5.44 -6.53 3.90
CA SER A 113 4.11 -7.15 3.87
C SER A 113 3.70 -7.59 2.46
N ARG A 114 3.84 -6.74 1.44
CA ARG A 114 3.52 -7.11 0.04
C ARG A 114 4.39 -8.25 -0.47
N LEU A 115 5.65 -8.32 -0.07
CA LEU A 115 6.58 -9.38 -0.46
C LEU A 115 6.28 -10.71 0.25
N LEU A 116 5.83 -10.67 1.50
CA LEU A 116 5.48 -11.85 2.26
C LEU A 116 4.08 -12.38 1.89
N PHE A 117 3.10 -11.52 1.61
CA PHE A 117 1.75 -11.91 1.19
C PHE A 117 1.69 -12.22 -0.31
N ASP A 118 1.81 -13.51 -0.65
CA ASP A 118 1.54 -14.03 -2.00
C ASP A 118 0.06 -14.33 -2.26
N ASN A 119 -0.75 -14.48 -1.19
CA ASN A 119 -2.12 -15.01 -1.25
C ASN A 119 -3.22 -14.04 -0.76
N VAL A 120 -2.86 -12.80 -0.38
CA VAL A 120 -3.79 -11.71 -0.08
C VAL A 120 -3.81 -10.74 -1.26
N PRO A 121 -4.99 -10.45 -1.86
CA PRO A 121 -5.07 -9.61 -3.06
C PRO A 121 -4.55 -8.19 -2.85
N HIS A 122 -5.01 -7.53 -1.78
CA HIS A 122 -4.79 -6.10 -1.55
C HIS A 122 -3.96 -5.83 -0.30
N VAL A 123 -3.04 -4.87 -0.40
CA VAL A 123 -2.37 -4.24 0.74
C VAL A 123 -2.91 -2.82 0.87
N THR A 124 -3.64 -2.59 1.95
CA THR A 124 -4.38 -1.35 2.21
C THR A 124 -3.54 -0.38 3.05
N CYS A 125 -3.43 0.86 2.58
CA CYS A 125 -2.95 1.99 3.36
C CYS A 125 -4.14 2.80 3.88
N ALA A 126 -4.36 2.76 5.19
CA ALA A 126 -5.36 3.62 5.84
C ALA A 126 -4.80 5.04 6.00
N TRP A 127 -5.25 6.00 5.19
CA TRP A 127 -4.67 7.35 5.19
C TRP A 127 -4.95 8.12 6.48
N THR A 128 -6.00 7.78 7.22
CA THR A 128 -6.30 8.35 8.54
C THR A 128 -5.27 7.95 9.59
N VAL A 129 -4.54 6.85 9.36
CA VAL A 129 -3.48 6.35 10.25
C VAL A 129 -2.11 6.84 9.80
N HIS A 130 -1.82 6.74 8.50
CA HIS A 130 -0.47 7.00 7.95
C HIS A 130 -0.28 8.44 7.43
N GLY A 131 -1.37 9.17 7.18
CA GLY A 131 -1.36 10.47 6.51
C GLY A 131 -1.13 10.38 4.99
N LEU A 132 -1.66 11.37 4.26
CA LEU A 132 -1.67 11.38 2.79
C LEU A 132 -0.28 11.27 2.15
N SER A 133 0.73 11.93 2.72
CA SER A 133 2.09 11.88 2.17
C SER A 133 2.70 10.48 2.22
N VAL A 134 2.49 9.74 3.31
CA VAL A 134 2.94 8.34 3.42
C VAL A 134 2.09 7.46 2.52
N SER A 135 0.77 7.68 2.48
CA SER A 135 -0.15 6.93 1.61
C SER A 135 0.24 7.01 0.13
N GLN A 136 0.58 8.19 -0.37
CA GLN A 136 1.02 8.37 -1.77
C GLN A 136 2.31 7.59 -2.07
N LEU A 137 3.29 7.66 -1.16
CA LEU A 137 4.54 6.93 -1.30
C LEU A 137 4.32 5.41 -1.19
N ALA A 138 3.44 4.97 -0.29
CA ALA A 138 3.14 3.55 -0.04
C ALA A 138 2.67 2.81 -1.30
N LEU A 139 2.05 3.50 -2.26
CA LEU A 139 1.65 2.94 -3.55
C LEU A 139 2.85 2.40 -4.36
N ASN A 140 4.03 2.99 -4.17
CA ASN A 140 5.30 2.54 -4.74
C ASN A 140 6.08 1.59 -3.81
N PHE A 141 5.52 1.27 -2.64
CA PHE A 141 6.09 0.36 -1.64
C PHE A 141 5.19 -0.84 -1.38
N GLY A 142 4.32 -1.18 -2.32
CA GLY A 142 3.54 -2.42 -2.29
C GLY A 142 2.08 -2.27 -1.93
N ALA A 143 1.65 -1.11 -1.42
CA ALA A 143 0.23 -0.81 -1.26
C ALA A 143 -0.43 -0.61 -2.64
N ASP A 144 -1.68 -1.03 -2.75
CA ASP A 144 -2.51 -0.88 -3.95
C ASP A 144 -3.93 -0.40 -3.62
N ASP A 145 -4.24 -0.26 -2.34
CA ASP A 145 -5.54 0.20 -1.85
C ASP A 145 -5.37 1.34 -0.85
N LEU A 146 -6.16 2.40 -1.01
CA LEU A 146 -6.28 3.49 -0.05
C LEU A 146 -7.63 3.37 0.67
N ALA A 147 -7.65 3.37 1.99
CA ALA A 147 -8.90 3.25 2.77
C ALA A 147 -9.11 4.34 3.82
N GLY A 148 -10.35 4.82 3.92
CA GLY A 148 -10.79 5.80 4.91
C GLY A 148 -12.07 6.52 4.48
N PRO A 149 -12.59 7.45 5.30
CA PRO A 149 -13.82 8.18 4.97
C PRO A 149 -13.61 9.09 3.75
N VAL A 150 -14.49 8.96 2.75
CA VAL A 150 -14.47 9.77 1.51
C VAL A 150 -15.72 10.63 1.46
N THR A 151 -15.58 11.87 1.02
CA THR A 151 -16.71 12.80 0.85
C THR A 151 -16.67 13.52 -0.49
N THR A 152 -17.86 13.88 -0.98
CA THR A 152 -18.05 14.83 -2.09
C THR A 152 -18.54 16.19 -1.60
N GLU A 153 -18.79 16.32 -0.30
CA GLU A 153 -19.31 17.53 0.33
C GLU A 153 -18.18 18.54 0.60
N LYS A 154 -18.57 19.80 0.84
CA LYS A 154 -17.60 20.84 1.16
C LYS A 154 -17.14 20.73 2.62
N PRO A 155 -15.91 21.15 2.95
CA PRO A 155 -15.39 21.06 4.32
C PRO A 155 -16.28 21.72 5.36
N GLU A 156 -16.92 22.84 5.03
CA GLU A 156 -17.85 23.58 5.91
C GLU A 156 -19.15 22.83 6.25
N ASP A 157 -19.52 21.82 5.44
CA ASP A 157 -20.76 21.06 5.59
C ASP A 157 -20.53 19.73 6.34
N LEU A 158 -19.27 19.35 6.58
CA LEU A 158 -18.93 18.08 7.20
C LEU A 158 -19.22 18.07 8.72
N VAL A 159 -20.02 17.11 9.15
CA VAL A 159 -20.25 16.80 10.57
C VAL A 159 -19.80 15.35 10.83
N GLY A 160 -18.64 15.18 11.46
CA GLY A 160 -18.10 13.85 11.74
C GLY A 160 -16.58 13.75 11.62
N PRO A 161 -16.02 12.53 11.54
CA PRO A 161 -14.58 12.31 11.38
C PRO A 161 -14.06 12.92 10.07
N VAL A 162 -12.76 13.21 10.06
CA VAL A 162 -12.08 13.78 8.89
C VAL A 162 -12.25 12.85 7.69
N ALA A 163 -12.90 13.35 6.64
CA ALA A 163 -13.10 12.68 5.37
C ALA A 163 -12.32 13.39 4.27
N GLU A 164 -11.66 12.61 3.42
CA GLU A 164 -10.91 13.15 2.29
C GLU A 164 -11.84 13.39 1.10
N LYS A 165 -11.59 14.46 0.35
CA LYS A 165 -12.36 14.71 -0.86
C LYS A 165 -12.04 13.68 -1.91
N HIS A 166 -13.09 13.23 -2.58
CA HIS A 166 -12.99 12.31 -3.71
C HIS A 166 -11.93 12.77 -4.74
N ASP A 167 -12.00 14.01 -5.19
CA ASP A 167 -11.07 14.57 -6.19
C ASP A 167 -9.60 14.62 -5.70
N ASP A 168 -9.38 14.87 -4.40
CA ASP A 168 -8.04 14.92 -3.82
C ASP A 168 -7.37 13.53 -3.82
N LEU A 169 -8.16 12.46 -3.59
CA LEU A 169 -7.68 11.08 -3.70
C LEU A 169 -7.33 10.72 -5.15
N LEU A 170 -8.11 11.18 -6.13
CA LEU A 170 -7.77 10.99 -7.55
C LEU A 170 -6.42 11.62 -7.89
N HIS A 171 -6.23 12.88 -7.47
CA HIS A 171 -4.96 13.60 -7.66
C HIS A 171 -3.78 12.91 -6.97
N LEU A 172 -3.97 12.44 -5.74
CA LEU A 172 -2.95 11.71 -5.01
C LEU A 172 -2.49 10.46 -5.77
N ILE A 173 -3.43 9.67 -6.28
CA ILE A 173 -3.16 8.43 -7.03
C ILE A 173 -2.50 8.74 -8.39
N TRP A 174 -2.98 9.76 -9.10
CA TRP A 174 -2.41 10.19 -10.38
C TRP A 174 -0.98 10.71 -10.24
N ASP A 175 -0.70 11.46 -9.18
CA ASP A 175 0.64 11.96 -8.86
C ASP A 175 1.61 10.85 -8.47
N ALA A 176 1.10 9.76 -7.88
CA ALA A 176 1.87 8.53 -7.69
C ALA A 176 2.05 7.71 -8.99
N GLY A 177 1.39 8.09 -10.09
CA GLY A 177 1.55 7.49 -11.41
C GLY A 177 0.63 6.30 -11.69
N PHE A 178 -0.51 6.19 -11.00
CA PHE A 178 -1.44 5.06 -11.10
C PHE A 178 -2.82 5.47 -11.63
N ARG A 179 -3.64 4.46 -11.94
CA ARG A 179 -5.04 4.57 -12.38
C ARG A 179 -5.99 4.41 -11.18
N PRO A 180 -6.76 5.44 -10.79
CA PRO A 180 -7.70 5.33 -9.68
C PRO A 180 -8.90 4.43 -10.00
N VAL A 181 -9.31 3.63 -9.03
CA VAL A 181 -10.50 2.78 -9.08
C VAL A 181 -11.28 2.96 -7.78
N GLU A 182 -12.46 3.55 -7.87
CA GLU A 182 -13.37 3.65 -6.73
C GLU A 182 -14.05 2.30 -6.49
N ARG A 183 -14.05 1.84 -5.24
CA ARG A 183 -14.59 0.54 -4.84
C ARG A 183 -15.59 0.64 -3.69
N ASP A 184 -16.47 -0.35 -3.59
CA ASP A 184 -17.26 -0.59 -2.39
C ASP A 184 -16.46 -1.39 -1.33
N ALA A 185 -17.14 -1.79 -0.24
CA ALA A 185 -16.53 -2.56 0.85
C ALA A 185 -16.17 -4.01 0.47
N ARG A 186 -16.63 -4.51 -0.67
CA ARG A 186 -16.38 -5.87 -1.19
C ARG A 186 -15.50 -5.85 -2.44
N TYR A 187 -14.74 -4.77 -2.65
CA TYR A 187 -13.91 -4.55 -3.83
C TYR A 187 -14.67 -4.57 -5.17
N GLN A 188 -15.99 -4.37 -5.16
CA GLN A 188 -16.72 -4.17 -6.40
C GLN A 188 -16.42 -2.77 -6.93
N VAL A 189 -16.11 -2.70 -8.23
CA VAL A 189 -15.80 -1.44 -8.90
C VAL A 189 -17.07 -0.60 -8.97
N ILE A 190 -17.02 0.58 -8.35
CA ILE A 190 -18.04 1.62 -8.49
C ILE A 190 -17.73 2.45 -9.73
N ARG A 191 -16.47 2.87 -9.87
CA ARG A 191 -16.02 3.71 -10.99
C ARG A 191 -14.53 3.55 -11.27
N GLU A 192 -14.17 3.59 -12.55
CA GLU A 192 -12.77 3.67 -12.97
C GLU A 192 -12.46 5.03 -13.57
N TYR A 193 -11.25 5.51 -13.30
CA TYR A 193 -10.74 6.78 -13.80
C TYR A 193 -9.57 6.47 -14.71
N GLU A 194 -9.43 7.19 -15.82
CA GLU A 194 -8.24 7.03 -16.66
C GLU A 194 -7.00 7.50 -15.91
N LYS A 195 -5.85 6.95 -16.29
CA LYS A 195 -4.57 7.45 -15.80
C LYS A 195 -4.42 8.90 -16.26
N ALA A 196 -4.02 9.80 -15.36
CA ALA A 196 -3.75 11.17 -15.75
C ALA A 196 -2.71 11.22 -16.87
N SER A 197 -2.83 12.24 -17.73
CA SER A 197 -1.75 12.64 -18.61
C SER A 197 -0.44 12.75 -17.82
N SER A 198 0.66 12.41 -18.48
CA SER A 198 1.98 12.32 -17.86
C SER A 198 2.30 13.57 -17.06
N LEU A 199 3.11 13.44 -16.02
CA LEU A 199 3.54 14.60 -15.22
C LEU A 199 4.19 15.68 -16.11
N ALA A 200 4.86 15.28 -17.19
CA ALA A 200 5.41 16.17 -18.21
C ALA A 200 4.31 16.96 -18.94
N GLU A 201 3.24 16.32 -19.36
CA GLU A 201 2.08 16.99 -19.99
C GLU A 201 1.35 17.91 -18.99
N ARG A 202 1.11 17.45 -17.76
CA ARG A 202 0.46 18.27 -16.73
C ARG A 202 1.27 19.48 -16.30
N ARG A 203 2.61 19.41 -16.37
CA ARG A 203 3.53 20.53 -16.07
C ARG A 203 3.88 21.37 -17.29
N SER A 204 3.46 20.96 -18.49
CA SER A 204 3.60 21.76 -19.70
C SER A 204 2.65 22.96 -19.69
N GLU A 205 1.53 22.85 -18.96
CA GLU A 205 0.67 23.96 -18.62
C GLU A 205 1.12 24.58 -17.29
N PRO A 206 1.35 25.90 -17.23
CA PRO A 206 1.68 26.57 -15.98
C PRO A 206 0.55 26.31 -14.97
N GLN A 207 0.89 25.72 -13.81
CA GLN A 207 -0.07 25.62 -12.72
C GLN A 207 -0.55 27.04 -12.39
N LYS A 208 -1.87 27.23 -12.31
CA LYS A 208 -2.45 28.50 -11.88
C LYS A 208 -1.99 28.74 -10.44
N ILE A 209 -0.95 29.55 -10.29
CA ILE A 209 -0.55 30.11 -9.00
C ILE A 209 -1.74 30.98 -8.58
N TRP A 210 -2.42 30.58 -7.51
CA TRP A 210 -3.58 31.28 -6.98
C TRP A 210 -3.28 32.78 -6.81
N ALA A 211 -4.18 33.63 -7.32
CA ALA A 211 -4.20 35.07 -7.04
C ALA A 211 -5.02 35.34 -5.77
#